data_AF-A0A924YRK3-F1
#
_entry.id   AF-A0A924YRK3-F1
#
_cell.length_a   1.000
_cell.length_b   1.000
_cell.length_c   1.000
_cell.angle_alpha   90.00
_cell.angle_beta   90.00
_cell.angle_gamma   90.00
#
_symmetry.space_group_name_H-M   'P 1'
#
loop_
_entity.id
_entity.type
_entity.pdbx_description
1 polymer ?
#
loop_
_entity_poly.entity_id
_entity_poly.type
_entity_poly.pdbx_seq_one_letter_code
_entity_poly.pdbx_strand_id
1 'polypeptide(L)'
;MANELTGDFDVVAQFSMAAANRVLAVMHSYERFPHSVSIRVRDIPPRGLPDLHPIAIAGIDRFGDTLAEHGRIRDLVPVTGLLASTDLLSFVLDPVVNTANPGVFEDPLVPSNIQGRAQLQLFPPTIDVPVNSGTNVTIRIRLLARYFPDPGTSPLAEFIRGELKITVPVSQVASQVGNVVEIDIKGANVNVSFTNYWSSRPLTPQDVAAINRLIGNMLKTSFMPSNSTLPSNIRNMQFKTLLGAGKAIAVLLNLESSPGTMNSVNNIFLGASDDFAFGVGSDFVKVAFQPTLDAILTTPVDPVKFTINGVVHTWHITYTVVLKSASVDLRNGEIVLTIKGRATTPSWPPNFDFTVTQKFSIEVIGATA
;
A
#
# COMPACT_ATOMS: atom_id res chain seq x y z
N MET A 1 -4.56 -24.67 -0.17
CA MET A 1 -4.66 -24.69 1.32
C MET A 1 -3.81 -23.58 1.89
N ALA A 2 -4.15 -23.02 3.05
CA ALA A 2 -3.33 -21.98 3.69
C ALA A 2 -1.90 -22.49 3.95
N ASN A 3 -0.88 -21.72 3.58
CA ASN A 3 0.51 -22.03 3.93
C ASN A 3 1.10 -21.00 4.90
N GLU A 4 2.22 -21.32 5.55
CA GLU A 4 2.79 -20.52 6.63
C GLU A 4 3.31 -19.13 6.21
N LEU A 5 3.56 -18.91 4.91
CA LEU A 5 4.08 -17.65 4.38
C LEU A 5 2.96 -16.76 3.83
N THR A 6 2.08 -17.33 3.00
CA THR A 6 1.05 -16.56 2.30
C THR A 6 -0.37 -16.77 2.83
N GLY A 7 -0.58 -17.71 3.76
CA GLY A 7 -1.92 -18.03 4.24
C GLY A 7 -2.83 -18.42 3.08
N ASP A 8 -4.02 -17.82 3.04
CA ASP A 8 -5.02 -17.98 1.96
C ASP A 8 -4.76 -17.10 0.73
N PHE A 9 -3.62 -16.40 0.66
CA PHE A 9 -3.31 -15.45 -0.41
C PHE A 9 -2.38 -16.05 -1.46
N ASP A 10 -2.57 -15.62 -2.71
CA ASP A 10 -1.73 -16.01 -3.84
C ASP A 10 -0.32 -15.41 -3.68
N VAL A 11 -0.25 -14.14 -3.23
CA VAL A 11 0.99 -13.42 -2.99
C VAL A 11 0.90 -12.62 -1.70
N VAL A 12 1.97 -12.62 -0.91
CA VAL A 12 2.16 -11.72 0.22
C VAL A 12 3.47 -10.96 0.05
N ALA A 13 3.41 -9.63 0.02
CA ALA A 13 4.58 -8.77 0.03
C ALA A 13 4.73 -8.14 1.41
N GLN A 14 5.90 -8.28 2.03
CA GLN A 14 6.23 -7.65 3.31
C GLN A 14 7.27 -6.55 3.09
N PHE A 15 7.10 -5.43 3.77
CA PHE A 15 8.01 -4.29 3.73
C PHE A 15 8.43 -3.92 5.15
N SER A 16 9.72 -3.71 5.36
CA SER A 16 10.24 -3.25 6.65
C SER A 16 9.86 -1.78 6.88
N MET A 17 9.68 -1.39 8.15
CA MET A 17 9.36 0.02 8.47
C MET A 17 10.49 0.96 8.05
N ALA A 18 11.73 0.49 8.14
CA ALA A 18 12.89 1.26 7.72
C ALA A 18 12.85 1.55 6.22
N ALA A 19 12.53 0.55 5.38
CA ALA A 19 12.40 0.72 3.94
C ALA A 19 11.27 1.69 3.58
N ALA A 20 10.08 1.50 4.16
CA ALA A 20 8.95 2.41 3.93
C ALA A 20 9.29 3.86 4.28
N ASN A 21 9.97 4.08 5.42
CA ASN A 21 10.39 5.42 5.85
C ASN A 21 11.47 6.04 4.96
N ARG A 22 12.37 5.24 4.38
CA ARG A 22 13.34 5.76 3.39
C ARG A 22 12.63 6.21 2.11
N VAL A 23 11.65 5.45 1.63
CA VAL A 23 10.84 5.87 0.46
C VAL A 23 10.11 7.18 0.75
N LEU A 24 9.47 7.31 1.92
CA LEU A 24 8.80 8.56 2.31
C LEU A 24 9.78 9.74 2.41
N ALA A 25 10.99 9.52 2.92
CA ALA A 25 12.04 10.54 2.97
C ALA A 25 12.49 10.97 1.57
N VAL A 26 12.68 10.02 0.65
CA VAL A 26 13.00 10.30 -0.75
C VAL A 26 11.86 11.09 -1.40
N MET A 27 10.61 10.65 -1.27
CA MET A 27 9.45 11.36 -1.79
C MET A 27 9.39 12.81 -1.28
N HIS A 28 9.67 13.02 0.02
CA HIS A 28 9.76 14.36 0.58
C HIS A 28 10.87 15.18 -0.09
N SER A 29 12.08 14.64 -0.26
CA SER A 29 13.18 15.35 -0.95
C SER A 29 12.90 15.69 -2.42
N TYR A 30 12.00 14.95 -3.06
CA TYR A 30 11.54 15.19 -4.44
C TYR A 30 10.23 15.99 -4.49
N GLU A 31 9.90 16.73 -3.43
CA GLU A 31 8.76 17.65 -3.37
C GLU A 31 7.39 16.97 -3.61
N ARG A 32 7.30 15.66 -3.39
CA ARG A 32 6.01 14.94 -3.39
C ARG A 32 5.21 15.21 -2.12
N PHE A 33 5.87 15.67 -1.06
CA PHE A 33 5.25 16.18 0.15
C PHE A 33 5.68 17.64 0.36
N PRO A 34 4.78 18.51 0.85
CA PRO A 34 5.11 19.91 1.09
C PRO A 34 6.20 20.04 2.15
N HIS A 35 7.25 20.81 1.86
CA HIS A 35 8.27 21.20 2.84
C HIS A 35 7.79 22.36 3.72
N SER A 36 6.98 23.22 3.14
CA SER A 36 6.28 24.29 3.83
C SER A 36 4.86 24.39 3.29
N VAL A 37 3.95 24.90 4.10
CA VAL A 37 2.62 25.30 3.64
C VAL A 37 2.13 26.52 4.42
N SER A 38 1.58 27.51 3.73
CA SER A 38 0.84 28.61 4.37
C SER A 38 -0.64 28.30 4.26
N ILE A 39 -1.38 28.33 5.36
CA ILE A 39 -2.80 27.97 5.41
C ILE A 39 -3.63 29.07 6.07
N ARG A 40 -4.82 29.32 5.50
CA ARG A 40 -5.91 30.02 6.17
C ARG A 40 -6.71 28.99 6.94
N VAL A 41 -6.96 29.23 8.23
CA VAL A 41 -7.76 28.35 9.08
C VAL A 41 -9.01 29.09 9.57
N ARG A 42 -10.18 28.47 9.46
CA ARG A 42 -11.42 28.92 10.09
C ARG A 42 -12.26 27.70 10.48
N ASP A 43 -12.08 27.26 11.72
CA ASP A 43 -12.87 26.16 12.30
C ASP A 43 -13.94 26.73 13.25
N ILE A 44 -14.77 27.60 12.68
CA ILE A 44 -15.96 28.18 13.31
C ILE A 44 -17.10 28.00 12.31
N PRO A 45 -18.15 27.23 12.64
CA PRO A 45 -19.23 26.94 11.71
C PRO A 45 -19.96 28.25 11.39
N PRO A 46 -20.16 28.58 10.10
CA PRO A 46 -21.01 29.70 9.72
C PRO A 46 -22.43 29.47 10.23
N ARG A 47 -23.10 30.54 10.69
CA ARG A 47 -24.51 30.47 11.06
C ARG A 47 -25.31 30.00 9.84
N GLY A 48 -25.92 28.81 9.93
CA GLY A 48 -26.83 28.24 8.92
C GLY A 48 -26.19 27.34 7.86
N LEU A 49 -24.88 27.08 7.89
CA LEU A 49 -24.18 26.18 6.94
C LEU A 49 -23.12 25.33 7.67
N PRO A 50 -23.51 24.33 8.47
CA PRO A 50 -22.58 23.62 9.35
C PRO A 50 -21.61 22.66 8.65
N ASP A 51 -21.93 22.11 7.47
CA ASP A 51 -21.27 20.87 7.01
C ASP A 51 -20.54 20.93 5.65
N LEU A 52 -20.40 22.10 5.01
CA LEU A 52 -19.89 22.18 3.62
C LEU A 52 -18.67 23.10 3.43
N HIS A 53 -18.03 23.57 4.50
CA HIS A 53 -16.93 24.53 4.39
C HIS A 53 -15.57 23.89 4.68
N PRO A 54 -14.56 24.05 3.79
CA PRO A 54 -13.21 23.60 4.08
C PRO A 54 -12.66 24.40 5.27
N ILE A 55 -12.14 23.71 6.27
CA ILE A 55 -11.66 24.35 7.51
C ILE A 55 -10.27 24.97 7.33
N ALA A 56 -9.50 24.44 6.38
CA ALA A 56 -8.27 25.03 5.93
C ALA A 56 -8.18 25.13 4.41
N ILE A 57 -7.56 26.19 3.92
CA ILE A 57 -7.18 26.38 2.51
C ILE A 57 -5.71 26.80 2.45
N ALA A 58 -4.95 26.20 1.55
CA ALA A 58 -3.57 26.61 1.28
C ALA A 58 -3.52 27.97 0.59
N GLY A 59 -2.66 28.85 1.07
CA GLY A 59 -2.31 30.11 0.44
C GLY A 59 -0.95 29.99 -0.23
N ILE A 60 -0.94 30.02 -1.56
CA ILE A 60 0.27 30.01 -2.38
C ILE A 60 0.43 31.34 -3.12
N ASP A 61 1.64 31.65 -3.55
CA ASP A 61 1.88 32.77 -4.45
C ASP A 61 1.61 32.39 -5.93
N ARG A 62 1.91 33.29 -6.87
CA ARG A 62 1.65 33.07 -8.30
C ARG A 62 2.48 31.93 -8.93
N PHE A 63 3.49 31.43 -8.21
CA PHE A 63 4.39 30.36 -8.65
C PHE A 63 4.12 29.04 -7.92
N GLY A 64 3.17 29.01 -6.99
CA GLY A 64 2.88 27.83 -6.17
C GLY A 64 3.65 27.78 -4.85
N ASP A 65 4.47 28.80 -4.55
CA ASP A 65 5.30 28.83 -3.35
C ASP A 65 4.52 29.26 -2.12
N THR A 66 5.00 28.85 -0.94
CA THR A 66 4.40 29.28 0.32
C THR A 66 4.53 30.77 0.55
N LEU A 67 3.43 31.41 0.94
CA LEU A 67 3.40 32.84 1.24
C LEU A 67 4.21 33.17 2.50
N ALA A 68 5.30 33.92 2.34
CA ALA A 68 6.09 34.45 3.45
C ALA A 68 5.36 35.58 4.21
N GLU A 69 4.62 36.43 3.49
CA GLU A 69 3.82 37.51 4.07
C GLU A 69 2.44 36.98 4.48
N HIS A 70 2.23 36.78 5.79
CA HIS A 70 0.98 36.23 6.30
C HIS A 70 -0.25 37.06 5.89
N GLY A 71 -0.11 38.38 5.74
CA GLY A 71 -1.18 39.29 5.28
C GLY A 71 -1.78 38.94 3.93
N ARG A 72 -1.02 38.25 3.06
CA ARG A 72 -1.47 37.81 1.73
C ARG A 72 -2.28 36.51 1.74
N ILE A 73 -2.27 35.77 2.85
CA ILE A 73 -3.09 34.56 3.01
C ILE A 73 -4.56 35.00 3.04
N ARG A 74 -5.28 34.83 1.93
CA ARG A 74 -6.64 35.35 1.76
C ARG A 74 -7.64 34.56 2.61
N ASP A 75 -8.79 35.18 2.84
CA ASP A 75 -9.92 34.54 3.50
C ASP A 75 -10.54 33.45 2.63
N LEU A 76 -11.16 32.48 3.30
CA LEU A 76 -11.97 31.45 2.66
C LEU A 76 -13.13 32.16 1.95
N VAL A 77 -13.12 32.20 0.62
CA VAL A 77 -14.32 32.52 -0.16
C VAL A 77 -15.00 31.17 -0.43
N PRO A 78 -16.14 30.88 0.21
CA PRO A 78 -16.83 29.62 -0.03
C PRO A 78 -17.51 29.70 -1.39
N VAL A 79 -16.91 29.08 -2.41
CA VAL A 79 -17.62 28.82 -3.67
C VAL A 79 -18.15 27.39 -3.59
N THR A 80 -19.41 27.27 -3.21
CA THR A 80 -20.15 26.01 -3.28
C THR A 80 -20.27 25.54 -4.74
N GLY A 81 -19.91 24.29 -5.00
CA GLY A 81 -20.41 23.53 -6.16
C GLY A 81 -19.56 23.49 -7.42
N LEU A 82 -18.27 23.88 -7.40
CA LEU A 82 -17.40 23.77 -8.57
C LEU A 82 -16.11 23.02 -8.23
N LEU A 83 -15.75 22.07 -9.11
CA LEU A 83 -14.50 21.32 -9.03
C LEU A 83 -13.33 22.32 -9.07
N ALA A 84 -12.33 22.15 -8.20
CA ALA A 84 -11.07 22.92 -8.24
C ALA A 84 -10.40 22.89 -9.63
N SER A 85 -10.67 21.85 -10.43
CA SER A 85 -10.20 21.71 -11.81
C SER A 85 -10.91 22.60 -12.85
N THR A 86 -12.01 23.28 -12.48
CA THR A 86 -12.84 24.06 -13.42
C THR A 86 -13.05 25.53 -13.02
N ASP A 87 -12.64 25.92 -11.82
CA ASP A 87 -12.79 27.29 -11.33
C ASP A 87 -11.49 28.10 -11.50
N LEU A 88 -11.58 29.20 -12.27
CA LEU A 88 -10.48 30.14 -12.51
C LEU A 88 -9.95 30.81 -11.22
N LEU A 89 -10.76 30.88 -10.16
CA LEU A 89 -10.35 31.42 -8.85
C LEU A 89 -9.67 30.36 -7.97
N SER A 90 -10.05 29.09 -8.12
CA SER A 90 -9.48 27.96 -7.37
C SER A 90 -8.27 27.31 -8.07
N PHE A 91 -8.06 27.57 -9.37
CA PHE A 91 -6.85 27.14 -10.09
C PHE A 91 -5.54 27.71 -9.49
N VAL A 92 -5.62 28.83 -8.77
CA VAL A 92 -4.49 29.45 -8.06
C VAL A 92 -4.35 28.90 -6.64
N LEU A 93 -5.22 27.99 -6.19
CA LEU A 93 -5.15 27.35 -4.89
C LEU A 93 -4.81 25.87 -5.11
N ASP A 94 -3.57 25.49 -4.79
CA ASP A 94 -3.07 24.09 -4.82
C ASP A 94 -4.01 23.16 -4.02
N PRO A 95 -4.15 21.86 -4.36
CA PRO A 95 -5.31 21.01 -4.06
C PRO A 95 -5.40 20.52 -2.61
N VAL A 96 -5.01 21.34 -1.63
CA VAL A 96 -5.33 21.13 -0.20
C VAL A 96 -6.83 21.38 0.08
N VAL A 97 -7.70 21.37 -0.94
CA VAL A 97 -9.12 21.70 -0.80
C VAL A 97 -9.98 20.65 -1.50
N ASN A 98 -10.81 19.95 -0.72
CA ASN A 98 -11.88 19.10 -1.23
C ASN A 98 -13.15 19.95 -1.47
N THR A 99 -13.34 20.47 -2.67
CA THR A 99 -14.61 21.14 -3.05
C THR A 99 -15.63 20.18 -3.69
N ALA A 100 -15.23 18.95 -4.04
CA ALA A 100 -15.96 18.11 -4.99
C ALA A 100 -17.02 17.20 -4.35
N ASN A 101 -16.84 16.77 -3.11
CA ASN A 101 -17.88 16.08 -2.34
C ASN A 101 -17.36 15.94 -0.89
N PRO A 102 -17.87 16.71 0.09
CA PRO A 102 -17.50 16.49 1.50
C PRO A 102 -17.89 15.09 1.99
N GLY A 103 -18.73 14.37 1.24
CA GLY A 103 -19.33 13.13 1.71
C GLY A 103 -20.39 13.41 2.78
N VAL A 104 -21.19 12.41 3.09
CA VAL A 104 -22.02 12.44 4.30
C VAL A 104 -21.07 12.13 5.45
N PHE A 105 -20.78 13.11 6.31
CA PHE A 105 -20.09 12.82 7.56
C PHE A 105 -21.04 12.02 8.45
N GLU A 106 -20.62 10.84 8.91
CA GLU A 106 -21.44 10.05 9.85
C GLU A 106 -21.65 10.78 11.19
N ASP A 107 -20.69 11.62 11.58
CA ASP A 107 -20.74 12.46 12.78
C ASP A 107 -20.62 13.96 12.46
N PRO A 108 -21.42 14.83 13.11
CA PRO A 108 -21.29 16.27 12.94
C PRO A 108 -19.93 16.77 13.47
N LEU A 109 -19.32 17.71 12.72
CA LEU A 109 -18.03 18.29 13.09
C LEU A 109 -18.18 19.13 14.37
N VAL A 110 -17.33 18.86 15.36
CA VAL A 110 -17.26 19.69 16.58
C VAL A 110 -16.17 20.74 16.39
N PRO A 111 -16.50 22.05 16.40
CA PRO A 111 -15.52 23.11 16.11
C PRO A 111 -14.39 23.17 17.13
N SER A 112 -13.16 23.44 16.67
CA SER A 112 -12.04 23.80 17.55
C SER A 112 -12.07 25.25 18.01
N ASN A 113 -12.83 26.11 17.32
CA ASN A 113 -12.82 27.57 17.48
C ASN A 113 -11.49 28.26 17.15
N ILE A 114 -10.58 27.55 16.48
CA ILE A 114 -9.34 28.14 15.97
C ILE A 114 -9.64 28.84 14.64
N GLN A 115 -9.26 30.12 14.55
CA GLN A 115 -9.38 30.88 13.33
C GLN A 115 -8.20 31.84 13.19
N GLY A 116 -7.53 31.82 12.04
CA GLY A 116 -6.30 32.58 11.83
C GLY A 116 -5.54 32.11 10.60
N ARG A 117 -4.23 32.34 10.61
CA ARG A 117 -3.32 31.96 9.53
C ARG A 117 -2.17 31.17 10.14
N ALA A 118 -1.75 30.10 9.50
CA ALA A 118 -0.57 29.35 9.94
C ALA A 118 0.42 29.19 8.80
N GLN A 119 1.70 29.33 9.11
CA GLN A 119 2.81 28.95 8.24
C GLN A 119 3.45 27.72 8.86
N LEU A 120 3.49 26.63 8.12
CA LEU A 120 4.01 25.36 8.57
C LEU A 120 5.31 25.05 7.82
N GLN A 121 6.29 24.53 8.53
CA GLN A 121 7.42 23.80 7.97
C GLN A 121 7.28 22.35 8.39
N LEU A 122 7.25 21.45 7.42
CA LEU A 122 6.99 20.03 7.60
C LEU A 122 8.29 19.26 7.40
N PHE A 123 8.50 18.26 8.25
CA PHE A 123 9.60 17.31 8.12
C PHE A 123 9.12 16.06 7.36
N PRO A 124 10.04 15.24 6.83
CA PRO A 124 9.67 14.00 6.17
C PRO A 124 8.69 13.16 6.99
N PRO A 125 7.55 12.74 6.41
CA PRO A 125 6.62 11.87 7.10
C PRO A 125 7.29 10.52 7.36
N THR A 126 6.91 9.88 8.46
CA THR A 126 7.27 8.50 8.75
C THR A 126 6.01 7.70 9.04
N ILE A 127 6.04 6.41 8.79
CA ILE A 127 5.00 5.45 9.12
C ILE A 127 5.48 4.51 10.22
N ASP A 128 4.54 4.12 11.07
CA ASP A 128 4.74 3.12 12.11
C ASP A 128 3.51 2.21 12.21
N VAL A 129 3.73 1.01 12.74
CA VAL A 129 2.68 0.06 13.07
C VAL A 129 2.33 0.19 14.56
N PRO A 130 1.11 0.62 14.91
CA PRO A 130 0.63 0.60 16.29
C PRO A 130 0.48 -0.83 16.80
N VAL A 131 0.60 -1.03 18.12
CA VAL A 131 0.39 -2.35 18.73
C VAL A 131 -1.07 -2.79 18.50
N ASN A 132 -1.27 -4.04 18.06
CA ASN A 132 -2.59 -4.63 17.80
C ASN A 132 -3.43 -3.89 16.73
N SER A 133 -2.78 -3.22 15.77
CA SER A 133 -3.50 -2.33 14.86
C SER A 133 -4.28 -3.02 13.75
N GLY A 134 -3.97 -4.29 13.45
CA GLY A 134 -4.62 -5.06 12.39
C GLY A 134 -4.37 -4.44 11.03
N THR A 135 -5.20 -3.48 10.65
CA THR A 135 -5.15 -2.71 9.39
C THR A 135 -4.71 -1.26 9.57
N ASN A 136 -4.56 -0.77 10.81
CA ASN A 136 -4.23 0.64 11.03
C ASN A 136 -2.73 0.91 10.96
N VAL A 137 -2.39 2.07 10.40
CA VAL A 137 -1.04 2.63 10.37
C VAL A 137 -1.02 3.98 11.07
N THR A 138 0.10 4.32 11.71
CA THR A 138 0.32 5.67 12.25
C THR A 138 1.31 6.42 11.37
N ILE A 139 0.85 7.49 10.74
CA ILE A 139 1.69 8.48 10.09
C ILE A 139 2.15 9.48 11.14
N ARG A 140 3.44 9.80 11.14
CA ARG A 140 4.06 10.80 12.01
C ARG A 140 4.74 11.88 11.19
N ILE A 141 4.42 13.14 11.50
CA ILE A 141 4.98 14.30 10.83
C ILE A 141 5.46 15.27 11.91
N ARG A 142 6.77 15.51 11.98
CA ARG A 142 7.29 16.61 12.80
C ARG A 142 7.05 17.91 12.06
N LEU A 143 6.75 18.98 12.80
CA LEU A 143 6.46 20.27 12.21
C LEU A 143 6.90 21.44 13.10
N LEU A 144 7.15 22.57 12.44
CA LEU A 144 7.21 23.89 13.04
C LEU A 144 6.02 24.69 12.49
N ALA A 145 5.33 25.40 13.36
CA ALA A 145 4.22 26.25 12.99
C ALA A 145 4.46 27.67 13.50
N ARG A 146 4.12 28.64 12.66
CA ARG A 146 3.93 30.04 13.04
C ARG A 146 2.47 30.42 12.84
N TYR A 147 1.77 30.75 13.91
CA TYR A 147 0.33 31.03 13.91
C TYR A 147 0.03 32.51 14.19
N PHE A 148 -0.89 33.06 13.41
CA PHE A 148 -1.39 34.42 13.50
C PHE A 148 -2.90 34.38 13.76
N PRO A 149 -3.37 34.65 14.98
CA PRO A 149 -4.80 34.66 15.29
C PRO A 149 -5.52 35.80 14.57
N ASP A 150 -6.76 35.56 14.17
CA ASP A 150 -7.62 36.65 13.72
C ASP A 150 -8.10 37.51 14.90
N PRO A 151 -8.51 38.77 14.65
CA PRO A 151 -9.17 39.59 15.66
C PRO A 151 -10.38 38.87 16.27
N GLY A 152 -10.48 38.87 17.59
CA GLY A 152 -11.59 38.25 18.33
C GLY A 152 -11.50 36.72 18.49
N THR A 153 -10.39 36.10 18.09
CA THR A 153 -10.12 34.68 18.32
C THR A 153 -9.23 34.49 19.54
N SER A 154 -9.43 33.40 20.30
CA SER A 154 -8.54 33.06 21.40
C SER A 154 -7.12 32.90 20.87
N PRO A 155 -6.13 33.59 21.43
CA PRO A 155 -4.77 33.45 20.93
C PRO A 155 -4.32 32.00 21.15
N LEU A 156 -3.48 31.48 20.26
CA LEU A 156 -2.59 30.33 20.49
C LEU A 156 -1.14 30.81 20.64
N ALA A 157 -0.19 29.92 20.91
CA ALA A 157 1.23 30.29 20.84
C ALA A 157 1.58 30.65 19.39
N GLU A 158 2.30 31.76 19.18
CA GLU A 158 2.73 32.16 17.82
C GLU A 158 3.66 31.10 17.22
N PHE A 159 4.64 30.60 17.97
CA PHE A 159 5.55 29.57 17.49
C PHE A 159 5.27 28.26 18.21
N ILE A 160 5.09 27.18 17.46
CA ILE A 160 4.81 25.85 17.98
C ILE A 160 5.70 24.84 17.24
N ARG A 161 6.35 23.95 17.99
CA ARG A 161 7.11 22.81 17.47
C ARG A 161 6.55 21.55 18.08
N GLY A 162 6.30 20.54 17.23
CA GLY A 162 5.79 19.28 17.73
C GLY A 162 5.77 18.18 16.69
N GLU A 163 5.03 17.13 17.02
CA GLU A 163 4.78 15.98 16.17
C GLU A 163 3.29 15.74 16.05
N LEU A 164 2.82 15.70 14.82
CA LEU A 164 1.50 15.24 14.44
C LEU A 164 1.55 13.73 14.24
N LYS A 165 0.61 13.01 14.87
CA LYS A 165 0.36 11.59 14.66
C LYS A 165 -1.06 11.41 14.14
N ILE A 166 -1.18 10.73 13.01
CA ILE A 166 -2.46 10.40 12.38
C ILE A 166 -2.50 8.88 12.29
N THR A 167 -3.43 8.24 12.99
CA THR A 167 -3.67 6.79 12.88
C THR A 167 -4.92 6.56 12.05
N VAL A 168 -4.77 5.84 10.95
CA VAL A 168 -5.82 5.62 9.95
C VAL A 168 -5.89 4.14 9.58
N PRO A 169 -7.10 3.60 9.32
CA PRO A 169 -7.23 2.31 8.68
C PRO A 169 -6.77 2.38 7.22
N VAL A 170 -6.15 1.31 6.73
CA VAL A 170 -5.89 1.12 5.30
C VAL A 170 -6.81 0.02 4.79
N SER A 171 -7.59 0.32 3.75
CA SER A 171 -8.53 -0.63 3.16
C SER A 171 -8.47 -0.57 1.63
N GLN A 172 -8.83 -1.69 1.00
CA GLN A 172 -9.19 -1.66 -0.42
C GLN A 172 -10.63 -1.19 -0.52
N VAL A 173 -10.89 -0.23 -1.42
CA VAL A 173 -12.25 0.22 -1.72
C VAL A 173 -12.51 0.02 -3.22
N ALA A 174 -13.70 -0.51 -3.53
CA ALA A 174 -14.13 -0.63 -4.91
C ALA A 174 -14.52 0.76 -5.44
N SER A 175 -13.89 1.23 -6.51
CA SER A 175 -14.20 2.51 -7.15
C SER A 175 -14.78 2.32 -8.55
N GLN A 176 -15.42 3.37 -9.08
CA GLN A 176 -16.00 3.39 -10.43
C GLN A 176 -14.96 3.14 -11.54
N VAL A 177 -13.67 3.38 -11.26
CA VAL A 177 -12.54 3.18 -12.19
C VAL A 177 -11.78 1.87 -11.96
N GLY A 178 -12.23 1.03 -11.03
CA GLY A 178 -11.61 -0.26 -10.69
C GLY A 178 -11.26 -0.40 -9.21
N ASN A 179 -10.48 -1.43 -8.89
CA ASN A 179 -9.97 -1.67 -7.54
C ASN A 179 -8.94 -0.60 -7.17
N VAL A 180 -9.16 0.15 -6.09
CA VAL A 180 -8.22 1.16 -5.57
C VAL A 180 -7.84 0.85 -4.13
N VAL A 181 -6.60 1.17 -3.79
CA VAL A 181 -6.19 1.28 -2.39
C VAL A 181 -6.60 2.64 -1.89
N GLU A 182 -7.39 2.67 -0.81
CA GLU A 182 -7.83 3.89 -0.16
C GLU A 182 -7.22 3.95 1.24
N ILE A 183 -6.59 5.08 1.54
CA ILE A 183 -6.28 5.45 2.91
C ILE A 183 -7.45 6.31 3.37
N ASP A 184 -8.36 5.71 4.14
CA ASP A 184 -9.55 6.41 4.61
C ASP A 184 -9.16 7.38 5.74
N ILE A 185 -8.83 8.61 5.33
CA ILE A 185 -8.53 9.73 6.21
C ILE A 185 -9.78 10.47 6.71
N LYS A 186 -10.97 10.06 6.28
CA LYS A 186 -12.25 10.72 6.63
C LYS A 186 -13.13 9.87 7.54
N GLY A 187 -12.88 8.57 7.60
CA GLY A 187 -13.65 7.61 8.39
C GLY A 187 -13.68 7.92 9.89
N ALA A 188 -14.67 7.36 10.58
CA ALA A 188 -14.84 7.50 12.02
C ALA A 188 -13.63 6.97 12.83
N ASN A 189 -12.86 6.05 12.25
CA ASN A 189 -11.73 5.38 12.91
C ASN A 189 -10.40 6.14 12.80
N VAL A 190 -10.41 7.39 12.33
CA VAL A 190 -9.22 8.24 12.26
C VAL A 190 -8.92 8.86 13.61
N ASN A 191 -7.73 8.57 14.16
CA ASN A 191 -7.25 9.17 15.40
C ASN A 191 -6.15 10.18 15.12
N VAL A 192 -6.34 11.40 15.61
CA VAL A 192 -5.36 12.49 15.48
C VAL A 192 -4.85 12.89 16.85
N SER A 193 -3.53 13.01 16.98
CA SER A 193 -2.91 13.57 18.18
C SER A 193 -1.69 14.43 17.84
N PHE A 194 -1.58 15.55 18.54
CA PHE A 194 -0.45 16.46 18.48
C PHE A 194 0.32 16.39 19.80
N THR A 195 1.64 16.17 19.69
CA THR A 195 2.57 16.23 20.82
C THR A 195 3.37 17.52 20.74
N ASN A 196 3.20 18.41 21.71
CA ASN A 196 3.99 19.62 21.81
C ASN A 196 5.41 19.29 22.32
N TYR A 197 6.42 19.74 21.59
CA TYR A 197 7.82 19.67 22.03
C TYR A 197 8.30 21.01 22.58
N TRP A 198 7.85 22.12 21.98
CA TRP A 198 8.19 23.46 22.41
C TRP A 198 7.20 24.48 21.84
N SER A 199 6.90 25.54 22.57
CA SER A 199 6.08 26.65 22.08
C SER A 199 6.50 27.99 22.69
N SER A 200 6.27 29.09 21.98
CA SER A 200 6.66 30.44 22.44
C SER A 200 5.95 30.88 23.73
N ARG A 201 4.82 30.25 24.03
CA ARG A 201 4.19 30.23 25.35
C ARG A 201 3.64 28.83 25.63
N PRO A 202 3.52 28.41 26.91
CA PRO A 202 2.96 27.11 27.24
C PRO A 202 1.57 26.91 26.61
N LEU A 203 1.36 25.74 26.00
CA LEU A 203 0.05 25.32 25.53
C LEU A 203 -0.72 24.67 26.69
N THR A 204 -1.94 25.13 26.93
CA THR A 204 -2.86 24.51 27.88
C THR A 204 -3.40 23.19 27.32
N PRO A 205 -3.94 22.29 28.16
CA PRO A 205 -4.64 21.10 27.67
C PRO A 205 -5.78 21.43 26.70
N GLN A 206 -6.46 22.57 26.91
CA GLN A 206 -7.51 23.08 26.03
C GLN A 206 -6.95 23.49 24.66
N ASP A 207 -5.78 24.14 24.63
CA ASP A 207 -5.12 24.50 23.36
C ASP A 207 -4.74 23.25 22.56
N VAL A 208 -4.16 22.24 23.22
CA VAL A 208 -3.80 20.97 22.56
C VAL A 208 -5.05 20.22 22.07
N ALA A 209 -6.13 20.21 22.86
CA ALA A 209 -7.40 19.62 22.43
C ALA A 209 -8.01 20.37 21.23
N ALA A 210 -7.92 21.70 21.20
CA ALA A 210 -8.36 22.50 20.07
C ALA A 210 -7.52 22.24 18.81
N ILE A 211 -6.18 22.16 18.94
CA ILE A 211 -5.28 21.80 17.84
C ILE A 211 -5.62 20.41 17.27
N ASN A 212 -5.83 19.41 18.14
CA ASN A 212 -6.22 18.06 17.70
C ASN A 212 -7.56 18.06 16.94
N ARG A 213 -8.55 18.80 17.45
CA ARG A 213 -9.85 18.97 16.78
C ARG A 213 -9.70 19.65 15.43
N LEU A 214 -8.95 20.75 15.37
CA LEU A 214 -8.69 21.47 14.12
C LEU A 214 -8.10 20.52 13.07
N ILE A 215 -7.05 19.79 13.43
CA ILE A 215 -6.37 18.89 12.47
C ILE A 215 -7.31 17.76 12.03
N GLY A 216 -8.06 17.15 12.96
CA GLY A 216 -9.05 16.13 12.60
C GLY A 216 -10.14 16.66 11.66
N ASN A 217 -10.64 17.87 11.92
CA ASN A 217 -11.64 18.50 11.08
C ASN A 217 -11.06 18.92 9.71
N MET A 218 -9.79 19.36 9.66
CA MET A 218 -9.06 19.61 8.41
C MET A 218 -8.93 18.35 7.57
N LEU A 219 -8.55 17.20 8.14
CA LEU A 219 -8.46 15.94 7.39
C LEU A 219 -9.78 15.55 6.73
N LYS A 220 -10.90 15.76 7.44
CA LYS A 220 -12.26 15.47 6.94
C LYS A 220 -12.70 16.41 5.82
N THR A 221 -12.39 17.70 5.92
CA THR A 221 -12.98 18.75 5.08
C THR A 221 -12.07 19.29 3.99
N SER A 222 -10.74 19.24 4.19
CA SER A 222 -9.77 19.88 3.30
C SER A 222 -8.99 18.89 2.44
N PHE A 223 -8.84 17.63 2.84
CA PHE A 223 -8.03 16.67 2.08
C PHE A 223 -8.86 15.71 1.20
N MET A 224 -8.32 15.35 0.04
CA MET A 224 -8.84 14.26 -0.78
C MET A 224 -8.19 12.93 -0.38
N PRO A 225 -8.92 11.81 -0.39
CA PRO A 225 -8.31 10.49 -0.28
C PRO A 225 -7.28 10.31 -1.40
N SER A 226 -6.11 9.77 -1.04
CA SER A 226 -5.10 9.38 -2.01
C SER A 226 -5.41 7.97 -2.48
N ASN A 227 -5.74 7.83 -3.76
CA ASN A 227 -6.09 6.55 -4.36
C ASN A 227 -5.04 6.13 -5.38
N SER A 228 -4.71 4.84 -5.40
CA SER A 228 -3.86 4.25 -6.45
C SER A 228 -4.62 3.10 -7.09
N THR A 229 -4.77 3.17 -8.42
CA THR A 229 -5.44 2.13 -9.21
C THR A 229 -4.59 0.86 -9.19
N LEU A 230 -5.21 -0.26 -8.83
CA LEU A 230 -4.56 -1.55 -8.88
C LEU A 230 -4.52 -2.10 -10.31
N PRO A 231 -3.44 -2.81 -10.68
CA PRO A 231 -3.42 -3.61 -11.90
C PRO A 231 -4.66 -4.51 -12.02
N SER A 232 -5.18 -4.68 -13.23
CA SER A 232 -6.44 -5.41 -13.48
C SER A 232 -6.41 -6.90 -13.10
N ASN A 233 -5.22 -7.48 -12.98
CA ASN A 233 -5.01 -8.85 -12.52
C ASN A 233 -5.07 -8.99 -10.99
N ILE A 234 -5.18 -7.90 -10.23
CA ILE A 234 -5.37 -7.94 -8.77
C ILE A 234 -6.88 -7.90 -8.48
N ARG A 235 -7.43 -9.05 -8.09
CA ARG A 235 -8.86 -9.18 -7.74
C ARG A 235 -9.15 -8.68 -6.34
N ASN A 236 -8.29 -9.03 -5.38
CA ASN A 236 -8.39 -8.59 -4.00
C ASN A 236 -7.01 -8.20 -3.47
N MET A 237 -6.96 -7.09 -2.77
CA MET A 237 -5.83 -6.66 -1.96
C MET A 237 -6.33 -6.42 -0.53
N GLN A 238 -5.59 -6.94 0.44
CA GLN A 238 -5.75 -6.56 1.83
C GLN A 238 -4.45 -6.00 2.37
N PHE A 239 -4.59 -5.03 3.26
CA PHE A 239 -3.48 -4.46 3.99
C PHE A 239 -3.47 -5.04 5.40
N LYS A 240 -2.32 -5.54 5.84
CA LYS A 240 -2.16 -6.02 7.21
C LYS A 240 -0.86 -5.52 7.79
N THR A 241 -0.95 -5.05 9.02
CA THR A 241 0.23 -4.78 9.83
C THR A 241 0.65 -6.03 10.58
N LEU A 242 1.96 -6.28 10.62
CA LEU A 242 2.54 -7.43 11.29
C LEU A 242 3.51 -6.98 12.37
N LEU A 243 3.38 -7.62 13.53
CA LEU A 243 4.23 -7.41 14.70
C LEU A 243 4.77 -8.76 15.16
N GLY A 244 6.09 -8.84 15.34
CA GLY A 244 6.81 -10.04 15.77
C GLY A 244 8.20 -9.66 16.28
N ALA A 245 9.24 -10.33 15.78
CA ALA A 245 10.63 -9.92 16.03
C ALA A 245 10.95 -8.52 15.46
N GLY A 246 10.13 -8.02 14.53
CA GLY A 246 10.18 -6.67 13.97
C GLY A 246 8.79 -6.13 13.67
N LYS A 247 8.74 -5.02 12.94
CA LYS A 247 7.51 -4.40 12.43
C LYS A 247 7.50 -4.46 10.91
N ALA A 248 6.41 -4.93 10.32
CA ALA A 248 6.26 -5.02 8.88
C ALA A 248 4.87 -4.57 8.43
N ILE A 249 4.82 -4.02 7.22
CA ILE A 249 3.59 -3.81 6.47
C ILE A 249 3.49 -4.97 5.48
N ALA A 250 2.35 -5.65 5.47
CA ALA A 250 2.05 -6.72 4.55
C ALA A 250 0.94 -6.30 3.58
N VAL A 251 1.19 -6.52 2.30
CA VAL A 251 0.22 -6.42 1.22
C VAL A 251 -0.15 -7.85 0.82
N LEU A 252 -1.41 -8.21 1.04
CA LEU A 252 -1.94 -9.55 0.81
C LEU A 252 -2.75 -9.52 -0.48
N LEU A 253 -2.44 -10.39 -1.43
CA LEU A 253 -3.00 -10.33 -2.79
C LEU A 253 -3.65 -11.65 -3.17
N ASN A 254 -4.87 -11.58 -3.67
CA ASN A 254 -5.49 -12.64 -4.45
C ASN A 254 -5.58 -12.16 -5.91
N LEU A 255 -4.95 -12.91 -6.80
CA LEU A 255 -4.91 -12.65 -8.23
C LEU A 255 -5.97 -13.47 -8.97
N GLU A 256 -6.14 -14.73 -8.55
CA GLU A 256 -7.08 -15.66 -9.19
C GLU A 256 -8.11 -16.21 -8.21
N SER A 257 -7.72 -16.38 -6.94
CA SER A 257 -8.55 -17.00 -5.92
C SER A 257 -9.63 -16.06 -5.34
N SER A 258 -10.57 -16.64 -4.60
CA SER A 258 -11.47 -15.89 -3.72
C SER A 258 -10.66 -15.10 -2.67
N PRO A 259 -11.23 -14.01 -2.11
CA PRO A 259 -10.57 -13.24 -1.06
C PRO A 259 -10.15 -14.12 0.12
N GLY A 260 -8.87 -14.07 0.47
CA GLY A 260 -8.32 -14.77 1.63
C GLY A 260 -8.72 -14.10 2.96
N THR A 261 -8.51 -14.80 4.07
CA THR A 261 -8.74 -14.23 5.41
C THR A 261 -7.44 -13.66 5.97
N MET A 262 -7.39 -12.38 6.39
CA MET A 262 -6.20 -11.76 6.99
C MET A 262 -5.58 -12.55 8.14
N ASN A 263 -6.40 -13.27 8.92
CA ASN A 263 -5.95 -14.08 10.05
C ASN A 263 -5.10 -15.30 9.63
N SER A 264 -5.08 -15.66 8.35
CA SER A 264 -4.23 -16.73 7.82
C SER A 264 -2.75 -16.31 7.70
N VAL A 265 -2.43 -15.01 7.75
CA VAL A 265 -1.06 -14.49 7.58
C VAL A 265 -0.59 -13.81 8.86
N ASN A 266 0.22 -14.48 9.67
CA ASN A 266 0.69 -13.92 10.96
C ASN A 266 2.22 -13.82 11.08
N ASN A 267 2.95 -14.44 10.17
CA ASN A 267 4.40 -14.54 10.26
C ASN A 267 5.08 -13.39 9.53
N ILE A 268 6.09 -12.79 10.16
CA ILE A 268 7.05 -11.93 9.47
C ILE A 268 8.16 -12.83 8.94
N PHE A 269 8.35 -12.83 7.63
CA PHE A 269 9.39 -13.60 6.95
C PHE A 269 10.51 -12.70 6.38
N LEU A 270 10.49 -11.41 6.71
CA LEU A 270 11.63 -10.51 6.50
C LEU A 270 12.80 -10.93 7.39
N GLY A 271 13.99 -11.07 6.79
CA GLY A 271 15.25 -11.10 7.52
C GLY A 271 15.56 -9.75 8.17
N ALA A 272 16.49 -9.73 9.13
CA ALA A 272 16.84 -8.52 9.88
C ALA A 272 17.42 -7.39 9.00
N SER A 273 18.01 -7.74 7.86
CA SER A 273 18.58 -6.83 6.87
C SER A 273 17.67 -6.59 5.66
N ASP A 274 16.51 -7.23 5.60
CA ASP A 274 15.66 -7.20 4.41
C ASP A 274 14.78 -5.95 4.40
N ASP A 275 14.75 -5.30 3.26
CA ASP A 275 13.86 -4.15 3.02
C ASP A 275 12.47 -4.59 2.63
N PHE A 276 12.40 -5.66 1.86
CA PHE A 276 11.18 -6.29 1.42
C PHE A 276 11.38 -7.79 1.21
N ALA A 277 10.28 -8.53 1.24
CA ALA A 277 10.26 -9.94 0.87
C ALA A 277 8.91 -10.28 0.25
N PHE A 278 8.93 -11.25 -0.67
CA PHE A 278 7.73 -11.75 -1.35
C PHE A 278 7.56 -13.24 -1.07
N GLY A 279 6.36 -13.62 -0.63
CA GLY A 279 5.90 -14.99 -0.58
C GLY A 279 4.89 -15.23 -1.69
N VAL A 280 4.98 -16.37 -2.36
CA VAL A 280 4.03 -16.81 -3.39
C VAL A 280 3.47 -18.17 -3.00
N GLY A 281 2.16 -18.33 -3.08
CA GLY A 281 1.47 -19.55 -2.73
C GLY A 281 1.90 -20.73 -3.60
N SER A 282 2.16 -21.88 -2.98
CA SER A 282 2.60 -23.08 -3.71
C SER A 282 1.58 -23.57 -4.75
N ASP A 283 0.29 -23.49 -4.43
CA ASP A 283 -0.79 -23.83 -5.34
C ASP A 283 -0.81 -22.89 -6.55
N PHE A 284 -0.61 -21.58 -6.33
CA PHE A 284 -0.52 -20.58 -7.39
C PHE A 284 0.65 -20.87 -8.36
N VAL A 285 1.83 -21.18 -7.82
CA VAL A 285 2.99 -21.56 -8.64
C VAL A 285 2.71 -22.84 -9.43
N LYS A 286 2.10 -23.87 -8.82
CA LYS A 286 1.76 -25.13 -9.50
C LYS A 286 0.79 -24.91 -10.66
N VAL A 287 -0.23 -24.06 -10.47
CA VAL A 287 -1.17 -23.68 -11.53
C VAL A 287 -0.44 -22.97 -12.67
N ALA A 288 0.50 -22.08 -12.37
CA ALA A 288 1.30 -21.40 -13.39
C ALA A 288 2.15 -22.36 -14.26
N PHE A 289 2.56 -23.51 -13.70
CA PHE A 289 3.27 -24.55 -14.46
C PHE A 289 2.35 -25.45 -15.30
N GLN A 290 1.04 -25.44 -15.07
CA GLN A 290 0.11 -26.39 -15.71
C GLN A 290 0.19 -26.36 -17.25
N PRO A 291 0.23 -25.20 -17.93
CA PRO A 291 0.35 -25.17 -19.39
C PRO A 291 1.64 -25.84 -19.90
N THR A 292 2.75 -25.71 -19.16
CA THR A 292 4.02 -26.36 -19.49
C THR A 292 3.94 -27.87 -19.29
N LEU A 293 3.27 -28.34 -18.23
CA LEU A 293 3.07 -29.77 -17.99
C LEU A 293 2.19 -30.40 -19.08
N ASP A 294 1.13 -29.70 -19.50
CA ASP A 294 0.26 -30.14 -20.58
C ASP A 294 1.01 -30.19 -21.92
N ALA A 295 1.89 -29.21 -22.18
CA ALA A 295 2.76 -29.20 -23.35
C ALA A 295 3.75 -30.38 -23.34
N ILE A 296 4.36 -30.70 -22.20
CA ILE A 296 5.25 -31.87 -22.06
C ILE A 296 4.48 -33.15 -22.40
N LEU A 297 3.27 -33.32 -21.85
CA LEU A 297 2.47 -34.53 -22.06
C LEU A 297 1.95 -34.70 -23.48
N THR A 298 1.76 -33.60 -24.21
CA THR A 298 1.29 -33.62 -25.61
C THR A 298 2.43 -33.65 -26.63
N THR A 299 3.67 -33.37 -26.22
CA THR A 299 4.84 -33.43 -27.09
C THR A 299 5.18 -34.90 -27.42
N PRO A 300 5.16 -35.31 -28.71
CA PRO A 300 5.56 -36.65 -29.09
C PRO A 300 7.02 -36.92 -28.70
N VAL A 301 7.27 -38.07 -28.07
CA VAL A 301 8.62 -38.53 -27.77
C VAL A 301 9.10 -39.39 -28.92
N ASP A 302 10.25 -39.02 -29.51
CA ASP A 302 10.84 -39.79 -30.59
C ASP A 302 11.12 -41.24 -30.14
N PRO A 303 10.81 -42.24 -30.98
CA PRO A 303 11.09 -43.63 -30.66
C PRO A 303 12.58 -43.84 -30.38
N VAL A 304 12.89 -44.48 -29.25
CA VAL A 304 14.27 -44.81 -28.91
C VAL A 304 14.66 -46.07 -29.66
N LYS A 305 15.67 -45.96 -30.52
CA LYS A 305 16.17 -47.05 -31.35
C LYS A 305 17.57 -47.43 -30.92
N PHE A 306 17.80 -48.71 -30.70
CA PHE A 306 19.14 -49.24 -30.49
C PHE A 306 19.29 -50.59 -31.18
N THR A 307 20.55 -50.94 -31.45
CA THR A 307 20.91 -52.15 -32.18
C THR A 307 21.79 -53.00 -31.30
N ILE A 308 21.44 -54.28 -31.15
CA ILE A 308 22.25 -55.27 -30.44
C ILE A 308 22.87 -56.19 -31.51
N ASN A 309 24.19 -56.21 -31.59
CA ASN A 309 24.92 -57.12 -32.47
C ASN A 309 25.26 -58.41 -31.71
N GLY A 310 24.68 -59.52 -32.14
CA GLY A 310 25.09 -60.86 -31.74
C GLY A 310 26.09 -61.45 -32.73
N VAL A 311 26.70 -62.59 -32.36
CA VAL A 311 27.69 -63.31 -33.17
C VAL A 311 27.12 -63.78 -34.52
N VAL A 312 25.81 -64.00 -34.61
CA VAL A 312 25.11 -64.56 -35.78
C VAL A 312 23.91 -63.74 -36.28
N HIS A 313 23.51 -62.68 -35.56
CA HIS A 313 22.34 -61.88 -35.94
C HIS A 313 22.41 -60.48 -35.31
N THR A 314 21.84 -59.48 -35.99
CA THR A 314 21.70 -58.11 -35.49
C THR A 314 20.22 -57.81 -35.23
N TRP A 315 19.89 -57.46 -33.98
CA TRP A 315 18.53 -57.10 -33.59
C TRP A 315 18.37 -55.58 -33.55
N HIS A 316 17.36 -55.06 -34.25
CA HIS A 316 16.93 -53.67 -34.15
C HIS A 316 15.73 -53.57 -33.22
N ILE A 317 15.91 -52.92 -32.07
CA ILE A 317 14.86 -52.75 -31.06
C ILE A 317 14.41 -51.29 -31.10
N THR A 318 13.10 -51.09 -31.24
CA THR A 318 12.49 -49.75 -31.16
C THR A 318 11.53 -49.73 -29.99
N TYR A 319 11.70 -48.75 -29.11
CA TYR A 319 10.75 -48.43 -28.06
C TYR A 319 9.94 -47.20 -28.43
N THR A 320 8.62 -47.33 -28.36
CA THR A 320 7.69 -46.19 -28.38
C THR A 320 7.46 -45.74 -26.95
N VAL A 321 7.59 -44.44 -26.71
CA VAL A 321 7.43 -43.85 -25.37
C VAL A 321 6.13 -43.07 -25.31
N VAL A 322 5.32 -43.35 -24.29
CA VAL A 322 4.12 -42.58 -23.97
C VAL A 322 4.25 -42.01 -22.57
N LEU A 323 4.15 -40.68 -22.46
CA LEU A 323 4.11 -40.00 -21.18
C LEU A 323 2.70 -40.13 -20.58
N LYS A 324 2.63 -40.51 -19.31
CA LYS A 324 1.37 -40.77 -18.58
C LYS A 324 0.97 -39.62 -17.68
N SER A 325 1.94 -38.98 -17.03
CA SER A 325 1.69 -37.87 -16.11
C SER A 325 2.94 -37.02 -15.93
N ALA A 326 2.76 -35.71 -15.74
CA ALA A 326 3.79 -34.77 -15.37
C ALA A 326 3.28 -33.94 -14.18
N SER A 327 4.13 -33.70 -13.18
CA SER A 327 3.76 -32.95 -11.98
C SER A 327 4.94 -32.15 -11.44
N VAL A 328 4.67 -30.99 -10.87
CA VAL A 328 5.65 -30.16 -10.16
C VAL A 328 5.38 -30.17 -8.67
N ASP A 329 6.43 -30.35 -7.89
CA ASP A 329 6.44 -30.19 -6.44
C ASP A 329 7.43 -29.10 -6.03
N LEU A 330 7.12 -28.37 -4.95
CA LEU A 330 7.96 -27.32 -4.43
C LEU A 330 8.55 -27.78 -3.10
N ARG A 331 9.87 -27.80 -3.01
CA ARG A 331 10.61 -28.18 -1.81
C ARG A 331 11.57 -27.06 -1.44
N ASN A 332 12.12 -27.14 -0.23
CA ASN A 332 13.07 -26.13 0.22
C ASN A 332 14.29 -26.07 -0.73
N GLY A 333 14.44 -24.93 -1.41
CA GLY A 333 15.53 -24.68 -2.36
C GLY A 333 15.40 -25.35 -3.73
N GLU A 334 14.36 -26.15 -4.00
CA GLU A 334 14.23 -26.86 -5.27
C GLU A 334 12.78 -27.00 -5.76
N ILE A 335 12.61 -26.89 -7.08
CA ILE A 335 11.41 -27.28 -7.82
C ILE A 335 11.66 -28.65 -8.40
N VAL A 336 10.77 -29.61 -8.14
CA VAL A 336 10.92 -31.01 -8.56
C VAL A 336 9.87 -31.34 -9.60
N LEU A 337 10.28 -31.50 -10.86
CA LEU A 337 9.46 -32.04 -11.93
C LEU A 337 9.55 -33.56 -11.92
N THR A 338 8.40 -34.23 -11.90
CA THR A 338 8.29 -35.68 -12.02
C THR A 338 7.48 -36.02 -13.26
N ILE A 339 8.07 -36.80 -14.16
CA ILE A 339 7.41 -37.33 -15.37
C ILE A 339 7.34 -38.85 -15.24
N LYS A 340 6.16 -39.42 -15.43
CA LYS A 340 5.96 -40.87 -15.51
C LYS A 340 5.56 -41.24 -16.92
N GLY A 341 6.11 -42.33 -17.43
CA GLY A 341 5.81 -42.82 -18.76
C GLY A 341 5.92 -44.33 -18.88
N ARG A 342 5.59 -44.84 -20.05
CA ARG A 342 5.74 -46.24 -20.41
C ARG A 342 6.46 -46.37 -21.74
N ALA A 343 7.47 -47.24 -21.76
CA ALA A 343 8.16 -47.64 -22.97
C ALA A 343 7.62 -49.00 -23.42
N THR A 344 7.14 -49.08 -24.65
CA THR A 344 6.64 -50.31 -25.25
C THR A 344 7.44 -50.70 -26.49
N THR A 345 7.71 -51.99 -26.64
CA THR A 345 8.36 -52.55 -27.83
C THR A 345 7.58 -53.79 -28.28
N PRO A 346 7.45 -54.02 -29.61
CA PRO A 346 6.91 -55.28 -30.13
C PRO A 346 7.95 -56.42 -30.12
N SER A 347 9.22 -56.12 -29.79
CA SER A 347 10.31 -57.09 -29.75
C SER A 347 10.29 -57.93 -28.45
N TRP A 348 11.19 -58.92 -28.36
CA TRP A 348 11.32 -59.79 -27.19
C TRP A 348 11.68 -59.11 -25.84
N PRO A 349 12.33 -57.93 -25.78
CA PRO A 349 12.58 -57.26 -24.50
C PRO A 349 11.28 -56.82 -23.82
N PRO A 350 11.26 -56.73 -22.49
CA PRO A 350 10.04 -56.36 -21.77
C PRO A 350 9.65 -54.89 -21.98
N ASN A 351 8.35 -54.65 -21.92
CA ASN A 351 7.78 -53.32 -21.72
C ASN A 351 8.01 -52.89 -20.27
N PHE A 352 8.23 -51.60 -20.03
CA PHE A 352 8.45 -51.10 -18.68
C PHE A 352 7.87 -49.70 -18.49
N ASP A 353 7.49 -49.41 -17.25
CA ASP A 353 7.17 -48.06 -16.81
C ASP A 353 8.45 -47.40 -16.29
N PHE A 354 8.55 -46.09 -16.48
CA PHE A 354 9.68 -45.31 -15.99
C PHE A 354 9.20 -44.04 -15.29
N THR A 355 10.06 -43.52 -14.43
CA THR A 355 9.88 -42.21 -13.79
C THR A 355 11.16 -41.41 -13.97
N VAL A 356 11.03 -40.18 -14.47
CA VAL A 356 12.11 -39.19 -14.53
C VAL A 356 11.82 -38.13 -13.49
N THR A 357 12.81 -37.82 -12.67
CA THR A 357 12.75 -36.72 -11.70
C THR A 357 13.85 -35.73 -12.02
N GLN A 358 13.45 -34.50 -12.35
CA GLN A 358 14.37 -33.40 -12.60
C GLN A 358 14.19 -32.35 -11.51
N LYS A 359 15.32 -31.91 -10.95
CA LYS A 359 15.38 -30.84 -9.96
C LYS A 359 15.83 -29.56 -10.63
N PHE A 360 15.18 -28.45 -10.30
CA PHE A 360 15.53 -27.11 -10.74
C PHE A 360 15.64 -26.19 -9.53
N SER A 361 16.52 -25.20 -9.60
CA SER A 361 16.57 -24.09 -8.66
C SER A 361 16.14 -22.82 -9.39
N ILE A 362 15.56 -21.87 -8.65
CA ILE A 362 15.37 -20.52 -9.16
C ILE A 362 16.64 -19.76 -8.87
N GLU A 363 17.27 -19.21 -9.90
CA GLU A 363 18.31 -18.21 -9.75
C GLU A 363 17.69 -16.84 -9.95
N VAL A 364 17.76 -15.99 -8.92
CA VAL A 364 17.33 -14.60 -9.04
C VAL A 364 18.43 -13.84 -9.77
N ILE A 365 18.21 -13.56 -11.06
CA ILE A 365 19.13 -12.75 -11.85
C ILE A 365 18.77 -11.28 -11.62
N GLY A 366 19.44 -10.66 -10.65
CA GLY A 366 19.37 -9.23 -10.39
C GLY A 366 20.75 -8.69 -10.04
N ALA A 367 21.30 -7.83 -10.88
CA ALA A 367 22.41 -6.98 -10.47
C ALA A 367 21.83 -5.94 -9.52
N THR A 368 22.06 -6.10 -8.21
CA THR A 368 21.91 -5.09 -7.14
C THR A 368 20.94 -3.95 -7.42
N ALA A 369 19.78 -3.95 -6.76
CA ALA A 369 18.90 -2.78 -6.69
C ALA A 369 19.52 -1.69 -5.80
#